data_AF-A0A7S0NNY6-F1
#
_entry.id   AF-A0A7S0NNY6-F1
#
_cell.length_a   1.000
_cell.length_b   1.000
_cell.length_c   1.000
_cell.angle_alpha   90.00
_cell.angle_beta   90.00
_cell.angle_gamma   90.00
#
_symmetry.space_group_name_H-M   'P 1'
#
loop_
_entity.id
_entity.type
_entity.pdbx_description
1 polymer ?
#
loop_
_entity_poly.entity_id
_entity_poly.type
_entity_poly.pdbx_seq_one_letter_code
_entity_poly.pdbx_strand_id
1 'polypeptide(L)'
;APSPPVSTDMASARAWSVQAHVPSAGSSLRTRNRRARPPRASSVDPEASAGGSVARDSGDGDGSPNTRTPHSGYHRIEGFPRPFFEGWYFRVTLPEIRDNLSLIYHVYDPDLRRSERRGAGAQVCTPGGKYIWRESHDVERFTAAPHELALRMDYAHAEGGPEFYEVACGGRVHRGRLRLGDEVNDLSVWPPEKLASEVRWDFTVEPVAGYGDRGRATSTAGWLSSLPVFEPHYQITMAHGLATGWIETNGARVEFAKAPAYSEKNWGGAGFPSRWFWLQCNSFRARPGLSVTATGGNRGVVILPGVREEVAAITIHAPGGGFFPFVPVAGEGFEAADLTWSVSPWGRWTVRGVTPTHEVEIAGWIAPTDDVVGGTTVLRAPMDDAGAGMAPLCRESFRGSMRVSLWERDAAATWNGGDDEGG
;
A
#
# COMPACT_ATOMS: atom_id res chain seq x y z
N ALA A 1 -23.32 52.63 -17.72
CA ALA A 1 -23.44 51.45 -16.84
C ALA A 1 -23.83 50.27 -17.71
N PRO A 2 -22.95 49.27 -17.92
CA PRO A 2 -23.32 48.03 -18.58
C PRO A 2 -23.63 46.93 -17.56
N SER A 3 -24.64 46.14 -17.90
CA SER A 3 -25.18 44.97 -17.21
C SER A 3 -24.13 43.88 -16.98
N PRO A 4 -24.31 42.99 -15.97
CA PRO A 4 -23.32 41.97 -15.63
C PRO A 4 -23.28 40.85 -16.67
N PRO A 5 -22.12 40.16 -16.83
CA PRO A 5 -22.05 38.98 -17.68
C PRO A 5 -22.80 37.80 -17.06
N VAL A 6 -23.63 37.20 -17.90
CA VAL A 6 -24.34 35.94 -17.71
C VAL A 6 -23.34 34.82 -17.42
N SER A 7 -23.53 34.09 -16.31
CA SER A 7 -22.85 32.83 -16.07
C SER A 7 -23.41 31.79 -17.04
N THR A 8 -22.57 31.26 -17.93
CA THR A 8 -22.90 30.05 -18.66
C THR A 8 -22.60 28.85 -17.78
N ASP A 9 -23.67 28.15 -17.42
CA ASP A 9 -23.66 26.87 -16.70
C ASP A 9 -22.78 25.83 -17.41
N MET A 10 -21.90 25.18 -16.65
CA MET A 10 -21.25 23.94 -17.06
C MET A 10 -22.30 22.84 -17.14
N ALA A 11 -22.65 22.43 -18.36
CA ALA A 11 -23.51 21.28 -18.62
C ALA A 11 -22.71 19.97 -18.58
N SER A 12 -23.20 19.06 -17.72
CA SER A 12 -23.02 17.59 -17.68
C SER A 12 -21.60 17.00 -17.64
N ALA A 13 -20.91 17.13 -16.50
CA ALA A 13 -19.98 16.10 -16.05
C ALA A 13 -20.74 15.02 -15.26
N ARG A 14 -20.59 13.73 -15.60
CA ARG A 14 -21.02 12.63 -14.71
C ARG A 14 -19.99 12.48 -13.59
N ALA A 15 -19.97 13.43 -12.66
CA ALA A 15 -19.16 13.36 -11.46
C ALA A 15 -19.80 12.43 -10.43
N TRP A 16 -19.04 11.47 -9.89
CA TRP A 16 -19.44 10.75 -8.69
C TRP A 16 -18.38 10.98 -7.62
N SER A 17 -18.74 11.72 -6.57
CA SER A 17 -17.94 11.79 -5.34
C SER A 17 -18.52 10.82 -4.33
N VAL A 18 -17.69 9.93 -3.79
CA VAL A 18 -18.11 9.01 -2.73
C VAL A 18 -17.27 9.33 -1.49
N GLN A 19 -17.97 9.71 -0.42
CA GLN A 19 -17.36 9.92 0.88
C GLN A 19 -17.57 8.66 1.72
N ALA A 20 -16.48 8.05 2.19
CA ALA A 20 -16.55 7.13 3.31
C ALA A 20 -16.51 7.95 4.61
N HIS A 21 -17.63 8.01 5.32
CA HIS A 21 -17.71 8.58 6.65
C HIS A 21 -18.55 7.69 7.56
N VAL A 22 -18.08 7.46 8.78
CA VAL A 22 -18.86 6.91 9.90
C VAL A 22 -19.11 8.09 10.85
N PRO A 23 -20.35 8.56 11.01
CA PRO A 23 -20.61 9.88 11.58
C PRO A 23 -20.44 9.92 13.10
N SER A 24 -19.94 11.04 13.61
CA SER A 24 -20.16 11.47 15.00
C SER A 24 -20.49 12.98 15.06
N ALA A 25 -21.25 13.36 16.09
CA ALA A 25 -21.92 14.66 16.24
C ALA A 25 -20.96 15.84 16.44
N GLY A 26 -21.41 17.02 15.99
CA GLY A 26 -20.57 18.20 15.72
C GLY A 26 -20.37 19.22 16.85
N SER A 27 -19.43 20.14 16.64
CA SER A 27 -19.65 21.61 16.56
C SER A 27 -18.31 22.34 16.41
N SER A 28 -18.38 23.51 15.77
CA SER A 28 -17.30 24.27 15.14
C SER A 28 -16.61 25.30 16.04
N LEU A 29 -15.37 25.69 15.73
CA LEU A 29 -14.97 27.12 15.68
C LEU A 29 -13.64 27.30 14.91
N ARG A 30 -13.65 28.28 13.98
CA ARG A 30 -12.59 28.63 13.02
C ARG A 30 -11.68 29.72 13.58
N THR A 31 -10.39 29.68 13.23
CA THR A 31 -9.60 30.91 12.92
C THR A 31 -8.51 30.63 11.88
N ARG A 32 -8.18 31.68 11.13
CA ARG A 32 -7.58 31.71 9.78
C ARG A 32 -6.07 32.01 9.81
N ASN A 33 -5.37 31.35 8.88
CA ASN A 33 -4.29 31.81 7.98
C ASN A 33 -3.25 32.85 8.44
N ARG A 34 -1.98 32.58 8.14
CA ARG A 34 -1.34 33.15 6.93
C ARG A 34 -0.01 32.49 6.54
N ARG A 35 0.18 32.40 5.21
CA ARG A 35 1.27 31.81 4.42
C ARG A 35 2.54 32.65 4.43
N ALA A 36 3.67 32.02 4.12
CA ALA A 36 4.69 32.61 3.26
C ALA A 36 5.36 31.52 2.38
N ARG A 37 5.43 31.81 1.07
CA ARG A 37 6.20 31.12 0.01
C ARG A 37 7.67 31.55 0.11
N PRO A 38 8.63 30.79 -0.43
CA PRO A 38 9.26 31.23 -1.70
C PRO A 38 9.71 30.01 -2.57
N PRO A 39 10.63 30.10 -3.55
CA PRO A 39 10.32 29.96 -4.97
C PRO A 39 11.13 28.85 -5.70
N ARG A 40 10.83 28.73 -6.99
CA ARG A 40 11.33 27.75 -7.99
C ARG A 40 12.80 27.97 -8.42
N ALA A 41 13.47 26.87 -8.79
CA ALA A 41 14.53 26.78 -9.81
C ALA A 41 14.63 25.29 -10.22
N SER A 42 14.15 24.87 -11.40
CA SER A 42 14.79 24.86 -12.74
C SER A 42 15.68 23.63 -13.00
N SER A 43 15.04 22.68 -13.68
CA SER A 43 15.48 21.59 -14.56
C SER A 43 16.91 21.57 -15.11
N VAL A 44 17.53 20.38 -15.09
CA VAL A 44 18.38 19.85 -16.17
C VAL A 44 18.30 18.31 -16.18
N ASP A 45 17.87 17.74 -17.31
CA ASP A 45 17.85 16.31 -17.64
C ASP A 45 19.27 15.75 -17.90
N PRO A 46 19.51 14.45 -17.65
CA PRO A 46 19.93 13.63 -18.78
C PRO A 46 19.42 12.18 -18.75
N GLU A 47 18.64 11.81 -19.76
CA GLU A 47 18.65 10.46 -20.32
C GLU A 47 20.01 10.18 -20.96
N ALA A 48 20.68 9.11 -20.55
CA ALA A 48 21.51 8.31 -21.44
C ALA A 48 21.87 6.97 -20.78
N SER A 49 21.64 5.90 -21.54
CA SER A 49 22.28 4.58 -21.44
C SER A 49 21.83 3.62 -20.34
N ALA A 50 21.10 2.57 -20.73
CA ALA A 50 21.68 1.23 -20.87
C ALA A 50 20.58 0.21 -21.21
N GLY A 51 20.57 -0.25 -22.46
CA GLY A 51 19.72 -1.36 -22.91
C GLY A 51 20.25 -2.71 -22.45
N GLY A 52 19.32 -3.59 -22.08
CA GLY A 52 19.55 -5.00 -21.78
C GLY A 52 18.31 -5.83 -22.12
N SER A 53 18.44 -6.63 -23.18
CA SER A 53 17.53 -7.63 -23.74
C SER A 53 16.59 -8.35 -22.75
N VAL A 54 15.28 -8.17 -22.92
CA VAL A 54 14.21 -8.95 -22.27
C VAL A 54 13.85 -10.15 -23.14
N ALA A 55 13.90 -11.35 -22.56
CA ALA A 55 13.40 -12.57 -23.18
C ALA A 55 11.89 -12.43 -23.42
N ARG A 56 11.47 -12.63 -24.68
CA ARG A 56 10.05 -12.67 -25.05
C ARG A 56 9.41 -13.91 -24.42
N ASP A 57 8.47 -13.68 -23.51
CA ASP A 57 7.52 -14.69 -23.07
C ASP A 57 6.55 -14.96 -24.23
N SER A 58 6.92 -15.90 -25.10
CA SER A 58 6.00 -16.48 -26.09
C SER A 58 5.15 -17.53 -25.37
N GLY A 59 4.07 -17.06 -24.75
CA GLY A 59 3.03 -17.92 -24.18
C GLY A 59 2.20 -18.56 -25.28
N ASP A 60 2.26 -19.88 -25.35
CA ASP A 60 1.40 -20.74 -26.16
C ASP A 60 -0.09 -20.55 -25.82
N GLY A 61 -0.92 -20.67 -26.84
CA GLY A 61 -2.36 -20.51 -26.75
C GLY A 61 -3.03 -21.65 -25.97
N ASP A 62 -3.60 -21.30 -24.82
CA ASP A 62 -4.81 -21.91 -24.29
C ASP A 62 -5.65 -20.83 -23.60
N GLY A 63 -6.92 -20.74 -23.95
CA GLY A 63 -7.86 -19.66 -23.60
C GLY A 63 -8.33 -19.64 -22.15
N SER A 64 -7.48 -20.04 -21.19
CA SER A 64 -7.75 -19.85 -19.77
C SER A 64 -7.30 -18.44 -19.34
N PRO A 65 -8.16 -17.62 -18.72
CA PRO A 65 -7.71 -16.34 -18.18
C PRO A 65 -6.63 -16.61 -17.14
N ASN A 66 -5.46 -15.97 -17.28
CA ASN A 66 -4.36 -16.11 -16.34
C ASN A 66 -4.79 -15.55 -14.97
N THR A 67 -5.30 -16.42 -14.10
CA THR A 67 -5.83 -16.05 -12.78
C THR A 67 -4.74 -15.92 -11.70
N ARG A 68 -3.47 -16.16 -12.06
CA ARG A 68 -2.36 -16.12 -11.10
C ARG A 68 -1.93 -14.68 -10.89
N THR A 69 -1.96 -14.20 -9.64
CA THR A 69 -1.45 -12.88 -9.27
C THR A 69 0.05 -12.78 -9.62
N PRO A 70 0.45 -11.85 -10.50
CA PRO A 70 1.86 -11.65 -10.80
C PRO A 70 2.67 -11.29 -9.56
N HIS A 71 3.95 -11.65 -9.56
CA HIS A 71 4.87 -11.38 -8.44
C HIS A 71 4.36 -11.89 -7.07
N SER A 72 3.47 -12.88 -7.03
CA SER A 72 2.94 -13.41 -5.77
C SER A 72 3.98 -14.23 -4.98
N GLY A 73 4.90 -14.90 -5.69
CA GLY A 73 5.92 -15.77 -5.10
C GLY A 73 7.14 -15.03 -4.55
N TYR A 74 7.96 -15.74 -3.80
CA TYR A 74 9.18 -15.24 -3.17
C TYR A 74 10.27 -14.92 -4.21
N HIS A 75 10.89 -13.73 -4.10
CA HIS A 75 11.82 -13.20 -5.10
C HIS A 75 13.30 -13.46 -4.78
N ARG A 76 13.60 -14.22 -3.73
CA ARG A 76 14.97 -14.63 -3.42
C ARG A 76 15.56 -15.41 -4.60
N ILE A 77 16.78 -15.01 -4.98
CA ILE A 77 17.62 -15.76 -5.90
C ILE A 77 18.64 -16.51 -5.04
N GLU A 78 18.45 -17.82 -4.90
CA GLU A 78 19.31 -18.64 -4.06
C GLU A 78 20.77 -18.60 -4.57
N GLY A 79 21.72 -18.44 -3.63
CA GLY A 79 23.13 -18.38 -3.97
C GLY A 79 23.60 -17.05 -4.57
N PHE A 80 22.76 -16.01 -4.59
CA PHE A 80 23.15 -14.65 -4.99
C PHE A 80 23.35 -13.76 -3.75
N PRO A 81 24.57 -13.67 -3.19
CA PRO A 81 24.83 -12.98 -1.93
C PRO A 81 24.81 -11.46 -2.13
N ARG A 82 23.63 -10.86 -1.95
CA ARG A 82 23.43 -9.41 -1.93
C ARG A 82 22.51 -8.99 -0.80
N PRO A 83 22.54 -7.70 -0.41
CA PRO A 83 21.48 -7.12 0.41
C PRO A 83 20.12 -7.41 -0.23
N PHE A 84 19.20 -7.97 0.54
CA PHE A 84 17.87 -8.33 0.07
C PHE A 84 16.86 -8.24 1.21
N PHE A 85 15.70 -7.70 0.88
CA PHE A 85 14.53 -7.68 1.73
C PHE A 85 13.32 -8.14 0.92
N GLU A 86 12.43 -8.86 1.57
CA GLU A 86 11.06 -8.99 1.11
C GLU A 86 10.10 -8.90 2.28
N GLY A 87 9.03 -8.13 2.09
CA GLY A 87 8.01 -7.87 3.09
C GLY A 87 6.61 -8.01 2.50
N TRP A 88 5.69 -8.50 3.32
CA TRP A 88 4.29 -8.72 2.96
C TRP A 88 3.39 -8.01 3.96
N TYR A 89 2.38 -7.31 3.48
CA TYR A 89 1.38 -6.62 4.28
C TYR A 89 -0.01 -7.19 3.97
N PHE A 90 -0.73 -7.60 5.00
CA PHE A 90 -2.11 -8.05 4.93
C PHE A 90 -2.95 -7.25 5.89
N ARG A 91 -4.15 -6.85 5.46
CA ARG A 91 -5.08 -6.11 6.32
C ARG A 91 -6.49 -6.68 6.20
N VAL A 92 -7.17 -6.78 7.34
CA VAL A 92 -8.62 -7.03 7.41
C VAL A 92 -9.28 -5.82 8.07
N THR A 93 -10.18 -5.17 7.34
CA THR A 93 -11.00 -4.07 7.84
C THR A 93 -12.22 -4.63 8.54
N LEU A 94 -12.57 -4.08 9.70
CA LEU A 94 -13.70 -4.48 10.54
C LEU A 94 -14.72 -3.32 10.60
N PRO A 95 -15.63 -3.20 9.62
CA PRO A 95 -16.50 -2.03 9.50
C PRO A 95 -17.44 -1.84 10.68
N GLU A 96 -17.87 -2.93 11.31
CA GLU A 96 -18.86 -2.95 12.39
C GLU A 96 -18.35 -2.24 13.65
N ILE A 97 -17.05 -2.35 13.92
CA ILE A 97 -16.39 -1.72 15.07
C ILE A 97 -15.50 -0.53 14.67
N ARG A 98 -15.49 -0.17 13.37
CA ARG A 98 -14.64 0.89 12.81
C ARG A 98 -13.17 0.72 13.20
N ASP A 99 -12.64 -0.48 12.96
CA ASP A 99 -11.24 -0.80 13.25
C ASP A 99 -10.65 -1.71 12.17
N ASN A 100 -9.41 -2.13 12.34
CA ASN A 100 -8.82 -3.16 11.50
C ASN A 100 -7.74 -3.94 12.25
N LEU A 101 -7.20 -4.94 11.56
CA LEU A 101 -5.96 -5.63 11.93
C LEU A 101 -5.02 -5.64 10.72
N SER A 102 -3.72 -5.65 11.01
CA SER A 102 -2.67 -5.84 10.00
C SER A 102 -1.69 -6.92 10.42
N LEU A 103 -1.34 -7.80 9.48
CA LEU A 103 -0.29 -8.80 9.61
C LEU A 103 0.83 -8.42 8.64
N ILE A 104 2.05 -8.26 9.15
CA ILE A 104 3.18 -7.82 8.35
C ILE A 104 4.31 -8.82 8.58
N TYR A 105 4.78 -9.45 7.50
CA TYR A 105 5.85 -10.43 7.53
C TYR A 105 7.07 -9.89 6.79
N HIS A 106 8.25 -10.38 7.17
CA HIS A 106 9.49 -9.99 6.52
C HIS A 106 10.56 -11.06 6.55
N VAL A 107 11.49 -10.92 5.61
CA VAL A 107 12.79 -11.59 5.59
C VAL A 107 13.86 -10.62 5.10
N TYR A 108 14.99 -10.60 5.79
CA TYR A 108 16.19 -9.85 5.44
C TYR A 108 17.38 -10.78 5.28
N ASP A 109 18.14 -10.52 4.22
CA ASP A 109 19.49 -11.04 4.01
C ASP A 109 19.64 -12.55 4.26
N PRO A 110 18.72 -13.40 3.74
CA PRO A 110 18.75 -14.84 4.03
C PRO A 110 20.08 -15.50 3.64
N ASP A 111 20.69 -14.98 2.57
CA ASP A 111 21.96 -15.44 1.98
C ASP A 111 23.22 -14.74 2.54
N LEU A 112 23.10 -13.64 3.30
CA LEU A 112 24.24 -12.92 3.89
C LEU A 112 24.42 -13.29 5.37
N ARG A 113 25.12 -14.40 5.64
CA ARG A 113 25.30 -14.94 7.00
C ARG A 113 25.91 -13.99 8.04
N ARG A 114 26.65 -12.97 7.61
CA ARG A 114 27.30 -11.99 8.48
C ARG A 114 26.53 -10.66 8.61
N SER A 115 25.39 -10.54 7.94
CA SER A 115 24.58 -9.32 8.01
C SER A 115 23.94 -9.17 9.38
N GLU A 116 24.07 -7.99 10.00
CA GLU A 116 23.49 -7.68 11.31
C GLU A 116 21.96 -7.62 11.27
N ARG A 117 21.39 -7.25 10.11
CA ARG A 117 19.96 -7.21 9.88
C ARG A 117 19.37 -8.54 9.40
N ARG A 118 20.17 -9.60 9.30
CA ARG A 118 19.72 -10.92 8.86
C ARG A 118 18.64 -11.43 9.82
N GLY A 119 17.45 -11.72 9.30
CA GLY A 119 16.39 -12.26 10.12
C GLY A 119 15.09 -12.40 9.36
N ALA A 120 14.16 -13.14 9.94
CA ALA A 120 12.78 -13.20 9.48
C ALA A 120 11.85 -13.05 10.68
N GLY A 121 10.68 -12.47 10.44
CA GLY A 121 9.78 -12.17 11.52
C GLY A 121 8.40 -11.72 11.09
N ALA A 122 7.66 -11.27 12.08
CA ALA A 122 6.32 -10.75 11.94
C ALA A 122 6.09 -9.59 12.90
N GLN A 123 5.21 -8.70 12.48
CA GLN A 123 4.53 -7.76 13.37
C GLN A 123 3.05 -7.78 13.10
N VAL A 124 2.28 -7.67 14.17
CA VAL A 124 0.84 -7.74 14.11
C VAL A 124 0.25 -6.57 14.87
N CYS A 125 -0.64 -5.85 14.18
CA CYS A 125 -1.49 -4.86 14.80
C CYS A 125 -2.90 -5.41 14.89
N THR A 126 -3.47 -5.35 16.07
CA THR A 126 -4.78 -5.95 16.36
C THR A 126 -5.81 -4.85 16.62
N PRO A 127 -7.11 -5.17 16.59
CA PRO A 127 -8.15 -4.20 16.89
C PRO A 127 -7.93 -3.52 18.25
N GLY A 128 -8.18 -2.22 18.33
CA GLY A 128 -7.82 -1.41 19.51
C GLY A 128 -6.35 -0.98 19.56
N GLY A 129 -5.57 -1.24 18.50
CA GLY A 129 -4.22 -0.71 18.32
C GLY A 129 -3.15 -1.37 19.17
N LYS A 130 -3.39 -2.59 19.67
CA LYS A 130 -2.31 -3.38 20.28
C LYS A 130 -1.33 -3.84 19.21
N TYR A 131 -0.08 -3.98 19.61
CA TYR A 131 1.04 -4.27 18.75
C TYR A 131 1.89 -5.39 19.34
N ILE A 132 2.38 -6.28 18.48
CA ILE A 132 3.37 -7.29 18.82
C ILE A 132 4.39 -7.39 17.68
N TRP A 133 5.65 -7.58 18.02
CA TRP A 133 6.77 -7.74 17.12
C TRP A 133 7.57 -8.96 17.53
N ARG A 134 7.88 -9.84 16.58
CA ARG A 134 8.59 -11.08 16.83
C ARG A 134 9.54 -11.40 15.68
N GLU A 135 10.84 -11.44 15.96
CA GLU A 135 11.90 -11.66 14.96
C GLU A 135 12.85 -12.77 15.41
N SER A 136 13.42 -13.49 14.44
CA SER A 136 14.46 -14.48 14.67
C SER A 136 15.59 -14.32 13.66
N HIS A 137 16.82 -14.44 14.14
CA HIS A 137 18.02 -14.52 13.29
C HIS A 137 18.25 -15.91 12.67
N ASP A 138 17.51 -16.93 13.14
CA ASP A 138 17.47 -18.28 12.56
C ASP A 138 16.58 -18.30 11.31
N VAL A 139 17.02 -17.58 10.28
CA VAL A 139 16.27 -17.38 9.02
C VAL A 139 16.02 -18.69 8.28
N GLU A 140 16.80 -19.74 8.57
CA GLU A 140 16.64 -21.07 8.01
C GLU A 140 15.29 -21.71 8.35
N ARG A 141 14.60 -21.23 9.38
CA ARG A 141 13.23 -21.64 9.72
C ARG A 141 12.15 -20.93 8.90
N PHE A 142 12.53 -19.89 8.16
CA PHE A 142 11.63 -19.21 7.24
C PHE A 142 11.61 -19.93 5.90
N THR A 143 10.40 -20.17 5.39
CA THR A 143 10.19 -20.75 4.07
C THR A 143 9.16 -19.91 3.32
N ALA A 144 9.34 -19.79 2.00
CA ALA A 144 8.36 -19.15 1.13
C ALA A 144 8.42 -19.76 -0.27
N ALA A 145 7.28 -19.87 -0.93
CA ALA A 145 7.17 -20.49 -2.24
C ALA A 145 7.60 -19.52 -3.35
N PRO A 146 8.42 -19.94 -4.33
CA PRO A 146 8.93 -19.05 -5.38
C PRO A 146 7.86 -18.61 -6.39
N HIS A 147 6.73 -19.33 -6.47
CA HIS A 147 5.73 -19.08 -7.50
C HIS A 147 4.30 -18.87 -6.95
N GLU A 148 4.09 -18.88 -5.64
CA GLU A 148 2.78 -18.60 -5.06
C GLU A 148 2.91 -17.80 -3.77
N LEU A 149 1.83 -17.11 -3.39
CA LEU A 149 1.79 -16.42 -2.11
C LEU A 149 1.61 -17.43 -0.98
N ALA A 150 2.71 -18.07 -0.58
CA ALA A 150 2.78 -18.96 0.56
C ALA A 150 4.10 -18.73 1.29
N LEU A 151 4.03 -18.56 2.61
CA LEU A 151 5.18 -18.32 3.48
C LEU A 151 4.90 -18.84 4.89
N ARG A 152 5.94 -19.28 5.57
CA ARG A 152 5.87 -19.82 6.92
C ARG A 152 7.14 -19.52 7.69
N MET A 153 6.99 -19.21 8.96
CA MET A 153 8.08 -19.16 9.93
C MET A 153 7.70 -19.95 11.17
N ASP A 154 8.59 -20.84 11.58
CA ASP A 154 8.51 -21.52 12.87
C ASP A 154 9.54 -20.91 13.82
N TYR A 155 9.11 -20.52 15.02
CA TYR A 155 10.03 -20.04 16.05
C TYR A 155 10.48 -21.19 16.96
N ALA A 156 11.58 -20.99 17.68
CA ALA A 156 12.03 -21.96 18.66
C ALA A 156 10.91 -22.24 19.68
N HIS A 157 10.70 -23.51 20.02
CA HIS A 157 9.61 -23.92 20.90
C HIS A 157 9.78 -23.28 22.29
N ALA A 158 8.82 -22.47 22.69
CA ALA A 158 8.66 -22.03 24.07
C ALA A 158 7.64 -22.93 24.79
N GLU A 159 7.69 -22.97 26.12
CA GLU A 159 6.65 -23.65 26.91
C GLU A 159 5.24 -23.15 26.51
N GLY A 160 4.27 -24.06 26.42
CA GLY A 160 2.88 -23.71 26.09
C GLY A 160 2.50 -23.76 24.61
N GLY A 161 3.30 -24.37 23.74
CA GLY A 161 2.93 -24.73 22.35
C GLY A 161 3.70 -23.96 21.27
N PRO A 162 3.50 -24.30 19.98
CA PRO A 162 4.26 -23.73 18.88
C PRO A 162 3.96 -22.24 18.69
N GLU A 163 5.02 -21.48 18.44
CA GLU A 163 4.99 -20.09 17.97
C GLU A 163 5.34 -20.09 16.48
N PHE A 164 4.47 -19.52 15.64
CA PHE A 164 4.62 -19.55 14.18
C PHE A 164 3.71 -18.52 13.49
N TYR A 165 3.99 -18.27 12.22
CA TYR A 165 3.01 -17.71 11.29
C TYR A 165 3.01 -18.49 9.98
N GLU A 166 1.87 -18.45 9.29
CA GLU A 166 1.66 -19.13 8.02
C GLU A 166 0.68 -18.34 7.15
N VAL A 167 1.08 -18.16 5.89
CA VAL A 167 0.21 -17.84 4.77
C VAL A 167 0.27 -19.01 3.80
N ALA A 168 -0.88 -19.55 3.41
CA ALA A 168 -0.95 -20.72 2.55
C ALA A 168 -2.05 -20.61 1.48
N CYS A 169 -2.07 -21.58 0.57
CA CYS A 169 -3.08 -21.70 -0.50
C CYS A 169 -3.18 -20.43 -1.37
N GLY A 170 -2.03 -19.87 -1.75
CA GLY A 170 -1.98 -18.66 -2.56
C GLY A 170 -2.56 -17.42 -1.86
N GLY A 171 -2.25 -17.23 -0.57
CA GLY A 171 -2.70 -16.07 0.20
C GLY A 171 -4.07 -16.20 0.84
N ARG A 172 -4.73 -17.36 0.73
CA ARG A 172 -6.11 -17.57 1.16
C ARG A 172 -6.24 -18.02 2.60
N VAL A 173 -5.20 -18.60 3.19
CA VAL A 173 -5.21 -19.09 4.58
C VAL A 173 -4.18 -18.33 5.37
N HIS A 174 -4.57 -17.81 6.53
CA HIS A 174 -3.72 -17.05 7.44
C HIS A 174 -3.84 -17.63 8.83
N ARG A 175 -2.73 -18.11 9.38
CA ARG A 175 -2.68 -18.68 10.72
C ARG A 175 -1.44 -18.22 11.46
N GLY A 176 -1.55 -18.12 12.78
CA GLY A 176 -0.37 -17.95 13.59
C GLY A 176 -0.65 -17.70 15.05
N ARG A 177 0.45 -17.68 15.78
CA ARG A 177 0.53 -17.39 17.19
C ARG A 177 1.89 -16.76 17.45
N LEU A 178 1.88 -15.56 18.00
CA LEU A 178 3.07 -14.84 18.45
C LEU A 178 2.94 -14.50 19.92
N ARG A 179 4.07 -14.50 20.62
CA ARG A 179 4.19 -14.06 22.00
C ARG A 179 5.22 -12.96 22.09
N LEU A 180 5.04 -12.09 23.06
CA LEU A 180 6.05 -11.11 23.38
C LEU A 180 7.30 -11.88 23.85
N GLY A 181 8.38 -11.79 23.08
CA GLY A 181 9.66 -12.35 23.45
C GLY A 181 10.53 -11.34 24.19
N ASP A 182 11.84 -11.59 24.17
CA ASP A 182 12.85 -10.75 24.80
C ASP A 182 13.28 -9.56 23.90
N GLU A 183 12.52 -9.25 22.84
CA GLU A 183 12.84 -8.15 21.95
C GLU A 183 12.83 -6.81 22.69
N VAL A 184 13.88 -6.01 22.44
CA VAL A 184 13.97 -4.66 22.97
C VAL A 184 12.95 -3.79 22.24
N ASN A 185 11.88 -3.43 22.95
CA ASN A 185 10.89 -2.47 22.50
C ASN A 185 11.18 -1.10 23.12
N ASP A 186 11.21 -0.06 22.28
CA ASP A 186 11.27 1.31 22.75
C ASP A 186 9.92 1.67 23.41
N LEU A 187 9.91 1.71 24.74
CA LEU A 187 8.70 1.99 25.53
C LEU A 187 8.18 3.43 25.34
N SER A 188 8.99 4.35 24.78
CA SER A 188 8.52 5.68 24.39
C SER A 188 7.68 5.64 23.10
N VAL A 189 7.88 4.62 22.26
CA VAL A 189 7.12 4.38 21.03
C VAL A 189 5.95 3.43 21.28
N TRP A 190 6.20 2.32 21.97
CA TRP A 190 5.22 1.30 22.35
C TRP A 190 5.18 1.15 23.87
N PRO A 191 4.41 2.00 24.57
CA PRO A 191 4.26 1.86 26.00
C PRO A 191 3.55 0.53 26.34
N PRO A 192 3.66 0.02 27.59
CA PRO A 192 3.17 -1.30 27.97
C PRO A 192 1.70 -1.56 27.59
N GLU A 193 0.84 -0.54 27.65
CA GLU A 193 -0.55 -0.63 27.26
C GLU A 193 -0.78 -0.85 25.75
N LYS A 194 0.22 -0.64 24.90
CA LYS A 194 0.16 -1.00 23.48
C LYS A 194 0.66 -2.41 23.20
N LEU A 195 1.54 -2.95 24.03
CA LEU A 195 2.12 -4.26 23.78
C LEU A 195 1.07 -5.36 24.06
N ALA A 196 0.93 -6.28 23.11
CA ALA A 196 0.23 -7.54 23.33
C ALA A 196 1.24 -8.57 23.88
N SER A 197 0.82 -9.34 24.89
CA SER A 197 1.61 -10.45 25.42
C SER A 197 1.49 -11.71 24.55
N GLU A 198 0.31 -11.91 23.94
CA GLU A 198 0.06 -12.99 22.99
C GLU A 198 -0.98 -12.57 21.97
N VAL A 199 -0.75 -12.93 20.71
CA VAL A 199 -1.70 -12.77 19.60
C VAL A 199 -1.83 -14.09 18.85
N ARG A 200 -3.07 -14.49 18.55
CA ARG A 200 -3.41 -15.69 17.77
C ARG A 200 -4.40 -15.32 16.68
N TRP A 201 -4.29 -15.94 15.51
CA TRP A 201 -5.24 -15.74 14.43
C TRP A 201 -5.42 -17.00 13.60
N ASP A 202 -6.63 -17.17 13.09
CA ASP A 202 -6.95 -18.15 12.06
C ASP A 202 -8.10 -17.58 11.22
N PHE A 203 -7.81 -17.26 9.97
CA PHE A 203 -8.82 -16.82 9.04
C PHE A 203 -8.50 -17.23 7.61
N THR A 204 -9.55 -17.23 6.80
CA THR A 204 -9.46 -17.42 5.36
C THR A 204 -9.84 -16.15 4.64
N VAL A 205 -9.36 -15.98 3.41
CA VAL A 205 -9.68 -14.87 2.54
C VAL A 205 -10.14 -15.40 1.19
N GLU A 206 -11.31 -14.93 0.75
CA GLU A 206 -11.79 -15.08 -0.61
C GLU A 206 -11.32 -13.89 -1.45
N PRO A 207 -10.39 -14.05 -2.41
CA PRO A 207 -9.95 -12.94 -3.25
C PRO A 207 -11.06 -12.51 -4.21
N VAL A 208 -11.31 -11.20 -4.30
CA VAL A 208 -12.32 -10.60 -5.19
C VAL A 208 -11.68 -9.82 -6.34
N ALA A 209 -10.57 -9.12 -6.08
CA ALA A 209 -9.82 -8.37 -7.08
C ALA A 209 -8.32 -8.37 -6.75
N GLY A 210 -7.49 -8.66 -7.76
CA GLY A 210 -6.05 -8.36 -7.77
C GLY A 210 -5.79 -6.95 -8.29
N TYR A 211 -4.52 -6.63 -8.60
CA TYR A 211 -4.21 -5.43 -9.40
C TYR A 211 -4.62 -5.67 -10.86
N GLY A 212 -5.25 -4.70 -11.52
CA GLY A 212 -5.72 -4.82 -12.89
C GLY A 212 -7.22 -5.11 -13.00
N ASP A 213 -7.66 -5.50 -14.20
CA ASP A 213 -9.06 -5.84 -14.44
C ASP A 213 -9.52 -7.01 -13.56
N ARG A 214 -10.77 -6.98 -13.10
CA ARG A 214 -11.31 -8.10 -12.31
C ARG A 214 -11.26 -9.40 -13.11
N GLY A 215 -10.66 -10.43 -12.51
CA GLY A 215 -10.46 -11.73 -13.16
C GLY A 215 -9.16 -11.84 -13.98
N ARG A 216 -8.40 -10.75 -14.15
CA ARG A 216 -7.08 -10.74 -14.78
C ARG A 216 -6.11 -9.90 -13.97
N ALA A 217 -5.38 -10.54 -13.06
CA ALA A 217 -4.38 -9.85 -12.27
C ALA A 217 -3.15 -9.48 -13.14
N THR A 218 -2.67 -8.25 -13.03
CA THR A 218 -1.48 -7.74 -13.74
C THR A 218 -0.43 -7.21 -12.76
N SER A 219 0.78 -6.94 -13.25
CA SER A 219 1.85 -6.35 -12.45
C SER A 219 1.57 -4.87 -12.16
N THR A 220 1.81 -4.43 -10.92
CA THR A 220 1.58 -3.03 -10.50
C THR A 220 2.40 -2.01 -11.27
N ALA A 221 3.58 -2.37 -11.76
CA ALA A 221 4.37 -1.51 -12.65
C ALA A 221 4.49 -2.07 -14.09
N GLY A 222 3.60 -2.97 -14.51
CA GLY A 222 3.68 -3.61 -15.82
C GLY A 222 5.03 -4.32 -16.01
N TRP A 223 5.63 -4.23 -17.20
CA TRP A 223 6.97 -4.75 -17.47
C TRP A 223 8.07 -4.00 -16.69
N LEU A 224 7.83 -2.77 -16.23
CA LEU A 224 8.82 -1.97 -15.52
C LEU A 224 9.07 -2.48 -14.10
N SER A 225 8.13 -3.23 -13.50
CA SER A 225 8.36 -3.92 -12.22
C SER A 225 9.51 -4.93 -12.30
N SER A 226 9.87 -5.38 -13.51
CA SER A 226 10.95 -6.35 -13.74
C SER A 226 12.33 -5.72 -13.92
N LEU A 227 12.41 -4.40 -14.08
CA LEU A 227 13.69 -3.71 -14.22
C LEU A 227 14.34 -3.51 -12.85
N PRO A 228 15.60 -3.93 -12.62
CA PRO A 228 16.35 -3.72 -11.38
C PRO A 228 16.55 -2.25 -10.98
N VAL A 229 16.14 -1.32 -11.84
CA VAL A 229 16.25 0.13 -11.64
C VAL A 229 15.29 0.64 -10.56
N PHE A 230 14.22 -0.10 -10.26
CA PHE A 230 13.15 0.31 -9.36
C PHE A 230 13.08 -0.57 -8.11
N GLU A 231 13.98 -0.33 -7.16
CA GLU A 231 13.93 -0.93 -5.84
C GLU A 231 13.48 0.10 -4.77
N PRO A 232 12.67 -0.31 -3.77
CA PRO A 232 12.04 -1.61 -3.67
C PRO A 232 10.93 -1.72 -4.74
N HIS A 233 10.80 -2.91 -5.30
CA HIS A 233 9.65 -3.27 -6.10
C HIS A 233 8.40 -3.31 -5.22
N TYR A 234 7.23 -3.21 -5.86
CA TYR A 234 5.94 -3.14 -5.19
C TYR A 234 4.89 -3.87 -6.01
N GLN A 235 4.07 -4.67 -5.33
CA GLN A 235 2.94 -5.36 -5.95
C GLN A 235 1.72 -5.35 -5.00
N ILE A 236 0.59 -4.89 -5.52
CA ILE A 236 -0.72 -5.16 -4.89
C ILE A 236 -1.09 -6.60 -5.23
N THR A 237 -1.09 -7.49 -4.22
CA THR A 237 -1.40 -8.92 -4.42
C THR A 237 -2.90 -9.18 -4.34
N MET A 238 -3.63 -8.35 -3.61
CA MET A 238 -5.09 -8.38 -3.54
C MET A 238 -5.62 -6.98 -3.22
N ALA A 239 -6.24 -6.33 -4.21
CA ALA A 239 -6.88 -5.04 -4.03
C ALA A 239 -8.18 -5.14 -3.22
N HIS A 240 -8.89 -6.28 -3.32
CA HIS A 240 -10.08 -6.55 -2.53
C HIS A 240 -10.26 -8.05 -2.30
N GLY A 241 -10.61 -8.43 -1.07
CA GLY A 241 -11.04 -9.76 -0.70
C GLY A 241 -12.02 -9.74 0.46
N LEU A 242 -12.53 -10.91 0.83
CA LEU A 242 -13.47 -11.11 1.93
C LEU A 242 -12.89 -12.11 2.92
N ALA A 243 -12.52 -11.64 4.10
CA ALA A 243 -11.93 -12.44 5.17
C ALA A 243 -12.99 -12.99 6.13
N THR A 244 -12.84 -14.25 6.55
CA THR A 244 -13.70 -14.90 7.55
C THR A 244 -12.84 -15.70 8.52
N GLY A 245 -13.01 -15.46 9.81
CA GLY A 245 -12.27 -16.11 10.88
C GLY A 245 -12.18 -15.24 12.12
N TRP A 246 -11.03 -15.29 12.80
CA TRP A 246 -10.85 -14.60 14.08
C TRP A 246 -9.40 -14.18 14.33
N ILE A 247 -9.28 -13.18 15.22
CA ILE A 247 -8.03 -12.79 15.87
C ILE A 247 -8.28 -12.69 17.37
N GLU A 248 -7.32 -13.14 18.17
CA GLU A 248 -7.39 -13.14 19.63
C GLU A 248 -6.13 -12.46 20.18
N THR A 249 -6.32 -11.50 21.07
CA THR A 249 -5.26 -10.67 21.67
C THR A 249 -5.39 -10.70 23.17
N ASN A 250 -4.38 -11.21 23.87
CA ASN A 250 -4.39 -11.35 25.34
C ASN A 250 -5.69 -12.02 25.88
N GLY A 251 -6.19 -13.03 25.17
CA GLY A 251 -7.43 -13.74 25.51
C GLY A 251 -8.74 -13.07 25.05
N ALA A 252 -8.69 -11.83 24.52
CA ALA A 252 -9.86 -11.17 23.94
C ALA A 252 -9.96 -11.49 22.44
N ARG A 253 -11.03 -12.18 22.04
CA ARG A 253 -11.26 -12.60 20.66
C ARG A 253 -12.22 -11.67 19.91
N VAL A 254 -11.86 -11.35 18.67
CA VAL A 254 -12.72 -10.69 17.68
C VAL A 254 -12.94 -11.65 16.52
N GLU A 255 -14.20 -11.94 16.24
CA GLU A 255 -14.61 -12.75 15.10
C GLU A 255 -15.17 -11.85 13.99
N PHE A 256 -14.94 -12.24 12.75
CA PHE A 256 -15.39 -11.49 11.58
C PHE A 256 -15.77 -12.42 10.45
N ALA A 257 -16.77 -12.02 9.67
CA ALA A 257 -17.27 -12.78 8.53
C ALA A 257 -17.42 -11.87 7.32
N LYS A 258 -16.84 -12.29 6.19
CA LYS A 258 -16.81 -11.54 4.94
C LYS A 258 -16.32 -10.09 5.10
N ALA A 259 -15.35 -9.89 6.00
CA ALA A 259 -14.74 -8.60 6.27
C ALA A 259 -13.83 -8.15 5.10
N PRO A 260 -13.86 -6.89 4.66
CA PRO A 260 -13.00 -6.44 3.56
C PRO A 260 -11.52 -6.65 3.85
N ALA A 261 -10.79 -7.23 2.90
CA ALA A 261 -9.39 -7.57 3.03
C ALA A 261 -8.53 -6.96 1.91
N TYR A 262 -7.26 -6.75 2.19
CA TYR A 262 -6.26 -6.21 1.27
C TYR A 262 -4.89 -6.84 1.51
N SER A 263 -4.09 -6.98 0.45
CA SER A 263 -2.69 -7.34 0.60
C SER A 263 -1.77 -6.77 -0.48
N GLU A 264 -0.52 -6.53 -0.08
CA GLU A 264 0.56 -6.06 -0.93
C GLU A 264 1.91 -6.61 -0.45
N LYS A 265 2.95 -6.41 -1.24
CA LYS A 265 4.32 -6.79 -0.89
C LYS A 265 5.36 -5.88 -1.54
N ASN A 266 6.53 -5.84 -0.94
CA ASN A 266 7.70 -5.13 -1.41
C ASN A 266 8.93 -6.03 -1.37
N TRP A 267 9.84 -5.87 -2.33
CA TRP A 267 11.11 -6.59 -2.33
C TRP A 267 12.23 -5.77 -2.98
N GLY A 268 13.49 -6.02 -2.61
CA GLY A 268 14.65 -5.32 -3.18
C GLY A 268 15.82 -5.24 -2.22
N GLY A 269 16.95 -4.73 -2.69
CA GLY A 269 18.20 -4.58 -1.92
C GLY A 269 18.68 -3.14 -1.73
N ALA A 270 18.16 -2.17 -2.48
CA ALA A 270 18.66 -0.80 -2.54
C ALA A 270 18.14 0.16 -1.45
N GLY A 271 17.39 -0.33 -0.46
CA GLY A 271 16.76 0.50 0.58
C GLY A 271 15.33 0.93 0.24
N PHE A 272 14.58 1.39 1.24
CA PHE A 272 13.19 1.84 1.11
C PHE A 272 13.09 3.34 0.79
N PRO A 273 11.95 3.88 0.32
CA PRO A 273 11.80 5.33 0.17
C PRO A 273 12.10 6.10 1.47
N SER A 274 12.85 7.21 1.36
CA SER A 274 13.24 8.07 2.49
C SER A 274 12.05 8.71 3.21
N ARG A 275 10.96 8.92 2.47
CA ARG A 275 9.62 9.24 2.96
C ARG A 275 8.59 8.63 2.02
N TRP A 276 7.47 8.23 2.58
CA TRP A 276 6.38 7.63 1.81
C TRP A 276 5.05 7.81 2.53
N PHE A 277 3.97 7.63 1.80
CA PHE A 277 2.64 7.55 2.35
C PHE A 277 1.89 6.40 1.70
N TRP A 278 0.88 5.91 2.39
CA TRP A 278 0.01 4.88 1.90
C TRP A 278 -1.41 5.15 2.38
N LEU A 279 -2.35 5.04 1.46
CA LEU A 279 -3.78 5.16 1.66
C LEU A 279 -4.44 3.96 1.01
N GLN A 280 -5.23 3.23 1.76
CA GLN A 280 -6.05 2.16 1.21
C GLN A 280 -7.42 2.20 1.86
N CYS A 281 -8.48 2.17 1.06
CA CYS A 281 -9.82 1.87 1.53
C CYS A 281 -10.54 0.92 0.57
N ASN A 282 -11.24 -0.06 1.12
CA ASN A 282 -12.15 -0.93 0.36
C ASN A 282 -13.46 -1.22 1.14
N SER A 283 -13.81 -0.32 2.05
CA SER A 283 -15.01 -0.40 2.90
C SER A 283 -15.91 0.84 2.72
N PHE A 284 -16.22 1.18 1.47
CA PHE A 284 -17.10 2.32 1.16
C PHE A 284 -18.57 1.93 1.34
N ARG A 285 -19.18 2.34 2.46
CA ARG A 285 -20.59 2.02 2.76
C ARG A 285 -21.57 2.45 1.67
N ALA A 286 -21.37 3.62 1.07
CA ALA A 286 -22.21 4.13 -0.01
C ALA A 286 -21.92 3.48 -1.37
N ARG A 287 -20.82 2.73 -1.51
CA ARG A 287 -20.43 2.08 -2.76
C ARG A 287 -19.68 0.76 -2.52
N PRO A 288 -20.37 -0.30 -2.05
CA PRO A 288 -19.75 -1.61 -1.80
C PRO A 288 -19.02 -2.15 -3.02
N GLY A 289 -17.86 -2.77 -2.81
CA GLY A 289 -17.00 -3.28 -3.89
C GLY A 289 -16.09 -2.23 -4.54
N LEU A 290 -16.15 -0.96 -4.13
CA LEU A 290 -15.11 0.02 -4.46
C LEU A 290 -13.85 -0.28 -3.65
N SER A 291 -12.71 -0.39 -4.32
CA SER A 291 -11.40 -0.46 -3.67
C SER A 291 -10.46 0.58 -4.24
N VAL A 292 -9.79 1.30 -3.36
CA VAL A 292 -8.84 2.36 -3.70
C VAL A 292 -7.55 2.16 -2.94
N THR A 293 -6.44 2.18 -3.68
CA THR A 293 -5.10 2.30 -3.13
C THR A 293 -4.44 3.55 -3.72
N ALA A 294 -3.86 4.38 -2.87
CA ALA A 294 -2.98 5.47 -3.29
C ALA A 294 -1.69 5.40 -2.47
N THR A 295 -0.56 5.43 -3.14
CA THR A 295 0.76 5.32 -2.52
C THR A 295 1.70 6.31 -3.18
N GLY A 296 2.77 6.68 -2.50
CA GLY A 296 3.81 7.50 -3.07
C GLY A 296 4.96 7.68 -2.11
N GLY A 297 6.08 8.16 -2.63
CA GLY A 297 7.27 8.35 -1.84
C GLY A 297 8.41 9.00 -2.59
N ASN A 298 9.43 9.35 -1.82
CA ASN A 298 10.71 9.81 -2.33
C ASN A 298 11.69 8.64 -2.31
N ARG A 299 11.97 8.06 -3.47
CA ARG A 299 12.84 6.88 -3.60
C ARG A 299 14.16 7.24 -4.30
N GLY A 300 15.16 6.38 -4.12
CA GLY A 300 16.44 6.52 -4.81
C GLY A 300 16.33 5.94 -6.21
N VAL A 301 17.04 6.51 -7.17
CA VAL A 301 17.14 5.95 -8.52
C VAL A 301 18.37 5.06 -8.58
N VAL A 302 18.18 3.74 -8.68
CA VAL A 302 19.27 2.75 -8.54
C VAL A 302 20.41 2.99 -9.54
N ILE A 303 20.10 3.42 -10.77
CA ILE A 303 21.09 3.68 -11.83
C ILE A 303 21.81 5.04 -11.68
N LEU A 304 21.29 5.95 -10.86
CA LEU A 304 21.84 7.29 -10.66
C LEU A 304 22.05 7.53 -9.15
N PRO A 305 23.19 7.05 -8.59
CA PRO A 305 23.48 7.21 -7.17
C PRO A 305 23.35 8.66 -6.71
N GLY A 306 22.60 8.88 -5.63
CA GLY A 306 22.33 10.22 -5.07
C GLY A 306 21.15 10.96 -5.72
N VAL A 307 20.61 10.49 -6.84
CA VAL A 307 19.38 11.03 -7.44
C VAL A 307 18.17 10.40 -6.76
N ARG A 308 17.19 11.26 -6.44
CA ARG A 308 15.92 10.85 -5.84
C ARG A 308 14.75 11.41 -6.63
N GLU A 309 13.69 10.63 -6.70
CA GLU A 309 12.46 11.02 -7.38
C GLU A 309 11.26 10.91 -6.45
N GLU A 310 10.30 11.83 -6.62
CA GLU A 310 8.97 11.69 -6.03
C GLU A 310 8.06 10.95 -6.99
N VAL A 311 7.53 9.83 -6.54
CA VAL A 311 6.59 9.02 -7.31
C VAL A 311 5.30 8.84 -6.53
N ALA A 312 4.20 8.64 -7.24
CA ALA A 312 2.93 8.25 -6.66
C ALA A 312 2.20 7.29 -7.60
N ALA A 313 1.16 6.65 -7.11
CA ALA A 313 0.22 5.90 -7.90
C ALA A 313 -1.15 5.93 -7.20
N ILE A 314 -2.22 5.92 -8.01
CA ILE A 314 -3.59 5.72 -7.53
C ILE A 314 -4.19 4.58 -8.34
N THR A 315 -4.87 3.67 -7.68
CA THR A 315 -5.64 2.59 -8.33
C THR A 315 -7.06 2.63 -7.80
N ILE A 316 -8.03 2.57 -8.71
CA ILE A 316 -9.45 2.47 -8.37
C ILE A 316 -10.03 1.24 -9.05
N HIS A 317 -10.59 0.34 -8.25
CA HIS A 317 -11.41 -0.77 -8.71
C HIS A 317 -12.87 -0.44 -8.41
N ALA A 318 -13.65 -0.15 -9.44
CA ALA A 318 -15.05 0.21 -9.31
C ALA A 318 -15.93 -1.06 -9.12
N PRO A 319 -17.09 -0.95 -8.42
CA PRO A 319 -17.99 -2.07 -8.22
C PRO A 319 -18.45 -2.78 -9.50
N GLY A 320 -18.60 -2.03 -10.60
CA GLY A 320 -19.02 -2.52 -11.92
C GLY A 320 -17.90 -3.14 -12.77
N GLY A 321 -16.71 -3.37 -12.20
CA GLY A 321 -15.59 -4.02 -12.88
C GLY A 321 -14.57 -3.08 -13.52
N GLY A 322 -14.87 -1.79 -13.62
CA GLY A 322 -13.92 -0.80 -14.15
C GLY A 322 -12.66 -0.68 -13.29
N PHE A 323 -11.50 -0.65 -13.94
CA PHE A 323 -10.20 -0.43 -13.33
C PHE A 323 -9.61 0.88 -13.86
N PHE A 324 -9.20 1.77 -12.94
CA PHE A 324 -8.64 3.09 -13.27
C PHE A 324 -7.26 3.21 -12.62
N PRO A 325 -6.18 2.86 -13.33
CA PRO A 325 -4.82 3.12 -12.88
C PRO A 325 -4.41 4.56 -13.22
N PHE A 326 -3.86 5.25 -12.24
CA PHE A 326 -3.14 6.51 -12.42
C PHE A 326 -1.71 6.28 -11.93
N VAL A 327 -0.83 6.01 -12.88
CA VAL A 327 0.57 5.66 -12.63
C VAL A 327 1.47 6.52 -13.52
N PRO A 328 2.72 6.82 -13.10
CA PRO A 328 3.57 7.79 -13.78
C PRO A 328 4.10 7.29 -15.12
N VAL A 329 3.92 6.00 -15.43
CA VAL A 329 4.35 5.41 -16.69
C VAL A 329 3.19 4.70 -17.37
N ALA A 330 3.03 4.93 -18.66
CA ALA A 330 2.01 4.28 -19.47
C ALA A 330 2.22 2.76 -19.53
N GLY A 331 1.13 2.04 -19.73
CA GLY A 331 1.14 0.58 -19.89
C GLY A 331 0.13 0.14 -20.93
N GLU A 332 -0.04 -1.17 -21.05
CA GLU A 332 -1.01 -1.72 -21.99
C GLU A 332 -2.43 -1.32 -21.56
N GLY A 333 -3.12 -0.55 -22.41
CA GLY A 333 -4.51 -0.14 -22.17
C GLY A 333 -4.70 1.07 -21.25
N PHE A 334 -3.64 1.74 -20.80
CA PHE A 334 -3.76 2.99 -20.02
C PHE A 334 -2.58 3.95 -20.27
N GLU A 335 -2.89 5.24 -20.20
CA GLU A 335 -1.91 6.31 -20.38
C GLU A 335 -1.22 6.68 -19.06
N ALA A 336 -0.04 7.30 -19.15
CA ALA A 336 0.65 7.86 -18.00
C ALA A 336 -0.21 8.96 -17.36
N ALA A 337 -0.15 9.07 -16.04
CA ALA A 337 -0.86 10.06 -15.26
C ALA A 337 0.08 11.09 -14.67
N ASP A 338 -0.30 12.37 -14.76
CA ASP A 338 0.29 13.43 -13.96
C ASP A 338 -0.20 13.30 -12.52
N LEU A 339 0.74 13.06 -11.61
CA LEU A 339 0.44 12.79 -10.20
C LEU A 339 1.01 13.88 -9.31
N THR A 340 0.17 14.35 -8.38
CA THR A 340 0.58 15.30 -7.35
C THR A 340 0.05 14.86 -6.00
N TRP A 341 0.78 15.13 -4.94
CA TRP A 341 0.35 14.77 -3.60
C TRP A 341 0.78 15.78 -2.55
N SER A 342 0.02 15.83 -1.47
CA SER A 342 0.29 16.67 -0.32
C SER A 342 -0.06 15.88 0.94
N VAL A 343 0.93 15.69 1.80
CA VAL A 343 0.80 14.93 3.04
C VAL A 343 1.21 15.83 4.19
N SER A 344 0.33 15.97 5.18
CA SER A 344 0.66 16.66 6.43
C SER A 344 1.60 15.78 7.26
N PRO A 345 2.37 16.34 8.22
CA PRO A 345 3.19 15.54 9.12
C PRO A 345 2.41 14.37 9.76
N TRP A 346 1.11 14.57 9.99
CA TRP A 346 0.19 13.50 10.32
C TRP A 346 -1.26 13.83 9.97
N GLY A 347 -2.06 12.79 9.71
CA GLY A 347 -3.52 12.83 9.77
C GLY A 347 -4.26 13.41 8.57
N ARG A 348 -3.56 13.88 7.52
CA ARG A 348 -4.18 14.35 6.27
C ARG A 348 -3.31 14.06 5.06
N TRP A 349 -3.95 13.57 4.01
CA TRP A 349 -3.34 13.21 2.73
C TRP A 349 -4.27 13.65 1.59
N THR A 350 -3.69 14.23 0.55
CA THR A 350 -4.36 14.48 -0.72
C THR A 350 -3.47 13.96 -1.84
N VAL A 351 -4.04 13.15 -2.74
CA VAL A 351 -3.34 12.61 -3.91
C VAL A 351 -4.24 12.86 -5.11
N ARG A 352 -3.71 13.50 -6.15
CA ARG A 352 -4.43 13.82 -7.38
C ARG A 352 -3.72 13.17 -8.57
N GLY A 353 -4.49 12.57 -9.46
CA GLY A 353 -4.00 11.96 -10.69
C GLY A 353 -4.79 12.49 -11.88
N VAL A 354 -4.11 12.77 -12.98
CA VAL A 354 -4.72 13.32 -14.20
C VAL A 354 -4.21 12.54 -15.40
N THR A 355 -5.10 11.95 -16.18
CA THR A 355 -4.82 11.39 -17.51
C THR A 355 -5.55 12.23 -18.57
N PRO A 356 -5.37 11.99 -19.88
CA PRO A 356 -6.14 12.67 -20.91
C PRO A 356 -7.66 12.47 -20.78
N THR A 357 -8.08 11.30 -20.28
CA THR A 357 -9.50 10.92 -20.22
C THR A 357 -10.12 11.05 -18.84
N HIS A 358 -9.32 11.07 -17.76
CA HIS A 358 -9.84 11.07 -16.39
C HIS A 358 -9.04 11.97 -15.45
N GLU A 359 -9.71 12.42 -14.41
CA GLU A 359 -9.10 13.07 -13.26
C GLU A 359 -9.58 12.38 -11.98
N VAL A 360 -8.69 12.24 -11.00
CA VAL A 360 -8.99 11.69 -9.69
C VAL A 360 -8.41 12.56 -8.58
N GLU A 361 -9.17 12.71 -7.49
CA GLU A 361 -8.68 13.22 -6.22
C GLU A 361 -9.04 12.23 -5.09
N ILE A 362 -8.01 11.79 -4.35
CA ILE A 362 -8.12 11.03 -3.12
C ILE A 362 -7.78 11.96 -1.96
N ALA A 363 -8.72 12.14 -1.05
CA ALA A 363 -8.49 12.85 0.20
C ALA A 363 -8.68 11.89 1.38
N GLY A 364 -7.62 11.66 2.15
CA GLY A 364 -7.64 10.89 3.39
C GLY A 364 -7.47 11.80 4.60
N TRP A 365 -8.19 11.52 5.68
CA TRP A 365 -7.98 12.22 6.95
C TRP A 365 -8.35 11.37 8.17
N ILE A 366 -7.71 11.68 9.29
CA ILE A 366 -8.05 11.16 10.61
C ILE A 366 -8.86 12.24 11.34
N ALA A 367 -9.99 11.86 11.94
CA ALA A 367 -10.74 12.79 12.78
C ALA A 367 -9.98 13.00 14.10
N PRO A 368 -10.05 14.18 14.74
CA PRO A 368 -9.38 14.41 16.03
C PRO A 368 -9.76 13.39 17.11
N THR A 369 -10.98 12.83 17.04
CA THR A 369 -11.45 11.76 17.95
C THR A 369 -10.80 10.40 17.70
N ASP A 370 -10.21 10.20 16.53
CA ASP A 370 -9.53 8.96 16.13
C ASP A 370 -7.99 9.07 16.32
N ASP A 371 -7.44 10.28 16.42
CA ASP A 371 -6.02 10.53 16.70
C ASP A 371 -5.71 10.45 18.20
N VAL A 372 -6.04 9.30 18.78
CA VAL A 372 -5.86 9.00 20.22
C VAL A 372 -5.03 7.71 20.39
N VAL A 373 -4.57 7.45 21.62
CA VAL A 373 -3.91 6.18 21.96
C VAL A 373 -4.83 5.01 21.59
N GLY A 374 -4.29 4.01 20.87
CA GLY A 374 -5.06 2.87 20.35
C GLY A 374 -5.75 3.11 19.01
N GLY A 375 -5.93 4.37 18.56
CA GLY A 375 -6.42 4.70 17.21
C GLY A 375 -5.31 4.79 16.16
N THR A 376 -4.06 4.84 16.61
CA THR A 376 -2.85 4.86 15.77
C THR A 376 -1.78 3.96 16.37
N THR A 377 -0.91 3.42 15.53
CA THR A 377 0.28 2.68 15.95
C THR A 377 1.51 3.12 15.15
N VAL A 378 2.69 2.80 15.67
CA VAL A 378 3.94 2.94 14.94
C VAL A 378 4.36 1.53 14.53
N LEU A 379 4.56 1.32 13.23
CA LEU A 379 5.09 0.10 12.65
C LEU A 379 6.60 0.23 12.50
N ARG A 380 7.27 -0.91 12.57
CA ARG A 380 8.63 -1.03 12.06
C ARG A 380 8.56 -1.11 10.53
N ALA A 381 9.34 -0.28 9.85
CA ALA A 381 9.40 -0.25 8.39
C ALA A 381 10.87 -0.30 7.93
N PRO A 382 11.14 -0.83 6.72
CA PRO A 382 12.47 -0.85 6.14
C PRO A 382 13.07 0.57 6.07
N MET A 383 14.35 0.69 6.43
CA MET A 383 15.07 1.95 6.31
C MET A 383 15.50 2.21 4.87
N ASP A 384 15.74 3.48 4.55
CA ASP A 384 16.35 3.91 3.28
C ASP A 384 17.82 3.49 3.18
N ASP A 385 18.51 3.37 4.31
CA ASP A 385 19.84 2.77 4.37
C ASP A 385 19.76 1.26 4.10
N ALA A 386 20.35 0.81 2.99
CA ALA A 386 20.41 -0.58 2.59
C ALA A 386 21.18 -1.49 3.57
N GLY A 387 22.08 -0.93 4.40
CA GLY A 387 22.76 -1.66 5.46
C GLY A 387 21.91 -1.83 6.72
N ALA A 388 20.83 -1.08 6.84
CA ALA A 388 19.95 -1.13 7.99
C ALA A 388 18.75 -2.08 7.78
N GLY A 389 18.22 -2.58 8.91
CA GLY A 389 17.00 -3.37 8.96
C GLY A 389 15.75 -2.49 9.02
N MET A 390 14.80 -2.87 9.88
CA MET A 390 13.62 -2.06 10.14
C MET A 390 13.74 -1.21 11.39
N ALA A 391 13.07 -0.06 11.37
CA ALA A 391 13.00 0.87 12.48
C ALA A 391 11.58 1.43 12.64
N PRO A 392 11.19 1.97 13.82
CA PRO A 392 9.88 2.58 14.08
C PRO A 392 9.66 3.87 13.27
N LEU A 393 9.45 3.75 11.97
CA LEU A 393 9.45 4.86 11.01
C LEU A 393 8.09 5.12 10.36
N CYS A 394 7.15 4.18 10.50
CA CYS A 394 5.85 4.29 9.87
C CYS A 394 4.77 4.48 10.91
N ARG A 395 3.98 5.55 10.80
CA ARG A 395 2.78 5.71 11.61
C ARG A 395 1.57 5.26 10.81
N GLU A 396 0.80 4.33 11.36
CA GLU A 396 -0.44 3.82 10.77
C GLU A 396 -1.64 4.25 11.62
N SER A 397 -2.76 4.55 10.97
CA SER A 397 -4.04 4.70 11.65
C SER A 397 -5.03 3.68 11.14
N PHE A 398 -5.70 3.06 12.10
CA PHE A 398 -6.72 2.06 11.82
C PHE A 398 -8.11 2.65 11.62
N ARG A 399 -8.23 3.97 11.83
CA ARG A 399 -9.47 4.73 11.83
C ARG A 399 -9.27 6.00 11.01
N GLY A 400 -9.70 5.94 9.75
CA GLY A 400 -9.60 7.06 8.82
C GLY A 400 -10.90 7.25 8.05
N SER A 401 -11.03 8.42 7.44
CA SER A 401 -12.02 8.71 6.41
C SER A 401 -11.31 8.92 5.08
N MET A 402 -11.94 8.46 4.00
CA MET A 402 -11.45 8.68 2.64
C MET A 402 -12.58 9.21 1.78
N ARG A 403 -12.29 10.26 1.01
CA ARG A 403 -13.11 10.73 -0.09
C ARG A 403 -12.40 10.43 -1.39
N VAL A 404 -13.17 9.89 -2.32
CA VAL A 404 -12.73 9.61 -3.68
C VAL A 404 -13.63 10.41 -4.61
N SER A 405 -13.01 11.22 -5.46
CA SER A 405 -13.69 11.94 -6.52
C SER A 405 -13.01 11.56 -7.83
N LEU A 406 -13.78 11.00 -8.76
CA LEU A 406 -13.31 10.57 -10.08
C LEU A 406 -14.19 11.25 -11.13
N TRP A 407 -13.55 11.83 -12.14
CA TRP A 407 -14.20 12.57 -13.21
C TRP A 407 -13.70 12.08 -14.56
N GLU A 408 -14.60 12.00 -15.54
CA GLU A 408 -14.26 11.92 -16.96
C GLU A 408 -13.90 13.32 -17.48
N ARG A 409 -12.94 13.41 -18.38
CA ARG A 409 -12.49 14.66 -19.01
C ARG A 409 -12.98 14.71 -20.45
N ASP A 410 -13.60 15.81 -20.84
CA ASP A 410 -13.94 16.06 -22.24
C ASP A 410 -12.72 16.54 -23.03
N ALA A 411 -12.29 15.76 -24.02
CA ALA A 411 -11.18 16.10 -24.92
C ALA A 411 -11.44 17.38 -25.74
N ALA A 412 -12.69 17.78 -25.94
CA ALA A 412 -13.09 18.95 -26.72
C ALA A 412 -12.88 20.29 -25.97
N ALA A 413 -12.70 20.28 -24.65
CA ALA A 413 -12.52 21.50 -23.86
C ALA A 413 -11.06 22.01 -23.81
N THR A 414 -10.09 21.22 -24.30
CA THR A 414 -8.65 21.53 -24.25
C THR A 414 -8.09 22.16 -25.53
N TRP A 415 -8.90 22.38 -26.58
CA TRP A 415 -8.48 23.12 -27.78
C TRP A 415 -9.22 24.45 -27.88
N ASN A 416 -8.65 25.51 -27.31
CA ASN A 416 -8.97 26.91 -27.64
C ASN A 416 -7.64 27.63 -27.86
N GLY A 417 -7.11 27.56 -29.07
CA GLY A 417 -5.81 28.16 -29.40
C GLY A 417 -5.29 27.67 -30.73
N GLY A 418 -6.04 27.91 -31.81
CA GLY A 418 -5.60 27.67 -33.17
C GLY A 418 -6.57 28.35 -34.13
N ASP A 419 -6.09 29.46 -34.68
CA ASP A 419 -6.56 30.15 -35.88
C ASP A 419 -7.89 30.90 -35.81
N ASP A 420 -7.79 32.20 -35.57
CA ASP A 420 -8.46 33.22 -36.40
C ASP A 420 -7.84 34.59 -36.13
N GLU A 421 -7.07 35.11 -37.10
CA GLU A 421 -7.23 36.47 -37.64
C GLU A 421 -6.20 36.70 -38.77
N GLY A 422 -6.57 36.22 -39.97
CA GLY A 422 -6.27 36.93 -41.19
C GLY A 422 -7.46 37.80 -41.55
N GLY A 423 -7.27 39.12 -41.53
CA GLY A 423 -8.23 40.15 -41.94
C GLY A 423 -7.53 41.48 -42.16
#